data_AF-A0A1F5IP86-F1
#
_entry.id   AF-A0A1F5IP86-F1
#
_cell.length_a   1.000
_cell.length_b   1.000
_cell.length_c   1.000
_cell.angle_alpha   90.00
_cell.angle_beta   90.00
_cell.angle_gamma   90.00
#
_symmetry.space_group_name_H-M   'P 1'
#
loop_
_entity.id
_entity.type
_entity.pdbx_description
1 polymer ?
#
loop_
_entity_poly.entity_id
_entity_poly.type
_entity_poly.pdbx_seq_one_letter_code
_entity_poly.pdbx_strand_id
1 'polypeptide(L)'
;MPRDKDGHELIALTFGMESSASLWNVIFEGFDQEVVLVSKFSGSDDRVVNTLYEFGDIIGRNYKDCKVKATRTGIEIKKPFPRNDVSLVNEWTGLMESIRDEMTKFIPDAFEARPGR
;
A
#
# COMPACT_ATOMS: atom_id res chain seq x y z
N MET A 1 -14.38 1.06 8.47
CA MET A 1 -12.94 1.40 8.57
C MET A 1 -12.79 2.67 9.39
N PRO A 2 -11.73 2.78 10.22
CA PRO A 2 -11.47 3.97 11.02
C PRO A 2 -11.29 5.20 10.13
N ARG A 3 -11.91 6.30 10.55
CA ARG A 3 -11.96 7.56 9.80
C ARG A 3 -11.55 8.70 10.70
N ASP A 4 -10.97 9.75 10.11
CA ASP A 4 -10.71 10.99 10.82
C ASP A 4 -12.00 11.76 11.12
N LYS A 5 -11.83 12.90 11.79
CA LYS A 5 -12.91 13.84 12.16
C LYS A 5 -13.71 14.39 10.96
N ASP A 6 -13.13 14.35 9.76
CA ASP A 6 -13.71 14.86 8.52
C ASP A 6 -14.30 13.71 7.66
N GLY A 7 -14.24 12.47 8.16
CA GLY A 7 -14.80 11.27 7.54
C GLY A 7 -13.90 10.60 6.50
N HIS A 8 -12.64 11.01 6.38
CA HIS A 8 -11.65 10.37 5.50
C HIS A 8 -11.02 9.16 6.17
N GLU A 9 -10.63 8.15 5.39
CA GLU A 9 -9.88 7.01 5.94
C GLU A 9 -8.56 7.49 6.55
N LEU A 10 -8.22 7.01 7.75
CA LEU A 10 -6.98 7.39 8.43
C LEU A 10 -5.74 7.06 7.57
N ILE A 11 -5.76 5.88 6.92
CA ILE A 11 -4.76 5.46 5.94
C ILE A 11 -5.48 5.14 4.64
N ALA A 12 -5.26 5.95 3.61
CA ALA A 12 -5.69 5.64 2.26
C ALA A 12 -4.70 4.65 1.62
N LEU A 13 -5.22 3.61 0.96
CA LEU A 13 -4.43 2.64 0.19
C LEU A 13 -4.80 2.73 -1.29
N THR A 14 -3.80 2.88 -2.16
CA THR A 14 -3.98 2.85 -3.61
C THR A 14 -3.01 1.87 -4.26
N PHE A 15 -3.46 1.24 -5.34
CA PHE A 15 -2.69 0.27 -6.10
C PHE A 15 -2.29 0.82 -7.46
N GLY A 16 -1.13 0.40 -7.93
CA GLY A 16 -0.63 0.66 -9.27
C GLY A 16 0.19 -0.53 -9.76
N MET A 17 0.45 -0.55 -11.07
CA MET A 17 1.28 -1.56 -11.72
C MET A 17 2.21 -0.85 -12.68
N GLU A 18 3.51 -1.10 -12.56
CA GLU A 18 4.52 -0.67 -13.54
C GLU A 18 4.90 -1.90 -14.36
N SER A 19 4.92 -1.76 -15.68
CA SER A 19 5.39 -2.82 -16.58
C SER A 19 6.24 -2.19 -17.68
N SER A 20 7.29 -2.89 -18.10
CA SER A 20 8.05 -2.54 -19.31
C SER A 20 7.31 -2.94 -20.60
N ALA A 21 6.18 -3.63 -20.50
CA ALA A 21 5.34 -4.00 -21.63
C ALA A 21 4.84 -2.74 -22.34
N SER A 22 5.06 -2.65 -23.64
CA SER A 22 4.28 -1.72 -24.44
C SER A 22 2.82 -2.22 -24.48
N LEU A 23 1.86 -1.30 -24.65
CA LEU A 23 0.44 -1.64 -24.86
C LEU A 23 0.27 -2.65 -26.01
N TRP A 24 1.18 -2.62 -27.00
CA TRP A 24 1.22 -3.57 -28.11
C TRP A 24 1.63 -4.98 -27.67
N ASN A 25 2.60 -5.12 -26.76
CA ASN A 25 3.03 -6.43 -26.27
C ASN A 25 1.90 -7.15 -25.51
N VAL A 26 1.12 -6.39 -24.73
CA VAL A 26 -0.04 -6.90 -24.00
C VAL A 26 -1.12 -7.45 -24.94
N ILE A 27 -1.37 -6.77 -26.06
CA ILE A 27 -2.42 -7.15 -27.02
C ILE A 27 -2.01 -8.38 -27.85
N PHE A 28 -0.71 -8.54 -28.17
CA PHE A 28 -0.26 -9.52 -29.17
C PHE A 28 0.50 -10.74 -28.60
N GLU A 29 1.20 -10.63 -27.46
CA GLU A 29 2.06 -11.70 -26.94
C GLU A 29 1.55 -12.35 -25.65
N GLY A 30 0.53 -11.78 -25.02
CA GLY A 30 0.06 -12.20 -23.70
C GLY A 30 0.91 -11.65 -22.56
N PHE A 31 0.42 -11.85 -21.33
CA PHE A 31 0.90 -11.17 -20.11
C PHE A 31 2.09 -11.87 -19.40
N ASP A 32 2.95 -12.61 -20.10
CA ASP A 32 4.11 -13.29 -19.47
C ASP A 32 5.32 -12.34 -19.31
N GLN A 33 5.08 -11.16 -18.76
CA GLN A 33 6.09 -10.11 -18.57
C GLN A 33 6.28 -9.76 -17.10
N GLU A 34 7.47 -9.26 -16.78
CA GLU A 34 7.77 -8.74 -15.45
C GLU A 34 6.88 -7.53 -15.16
N VAL A 35 6.27 -7.55 -13.97
CA VAL A 35 5.44 -6.46 -13.46
C VAL A 35 5.93 -6.06 -12.08
N VAL A 36 5.84 -4.77 -11.78
CA VAL A 36 6.09 -4.25 -10.45
C VAL A 36 4.77 -3.78 -9.88
N LEU A 37 4.28 -4.49 -8.86
CA LEU A 37 3.10 -4.06 -8.13
C LEU A 37 3.49 -2.96 -7.16
N VAL A 38 2.70 -1.89 -7.16
CA VAL A 38 2.93 -0.69 -6.36
C VAL A 38 1.75 -0.50 -5.43
N SER A 39 2.03 -0.42 -4.13
CA SER A 39 1.05 -0.09 -3.10
C SER A 39 1.46 1.19 -2.41
N LYS A 40 0.58 2.19 -2.38
CA LYS A 40 0.81 3.47 -1.72
C LYS A 40 -0.12 3.62 -0.54
N PHE A 41 0.47 3.83 0.63
CA PHE A 41 -0.22 4.16 1.86
C PHE A 41 -0.04 5.66 2.13
N SER A 42 -1.15 6.38 2.28
CA SER A 42 -1.13 7.81 2.61
C SER A 42 -1.89 8.09 3.90
N GLY A 43 -1.29 8.81 4.82
CA GLY A 43 -1.90 9.24 6.07
C GLY A 43 -2.66 10.55 5.92
N SER A 44 -3.69 10.73 6.75
CA SER A 44 -4.47 11.98 6.82
C SER A 44 -3.80 13.08 7.65
N ASP A 45 -2.89 12.72 8.58
CA ASP A 45 -2.13 13.66 9.41
C ASP A 45 -0.68 13.23 9.65
N ASP A 46 0.14 14.14 10.18
CA ASP A 46 1.58 13.92 10.41
C ASP A 46 1.88 12.74 11.35
N ARG A 47 1.00 12.44 12.31
CA ARG A 47 1.18 11.30 13.22
C ARG A 47 1.03 10.00 12.46
N VAL A 48 -0.03 9.89 11.64
CA VAL A 48 -0.25 8.73 10.77
C VAL A 48 0.90 8.58 9.78
N VAL A 49 1.37 9.69 9.18
CA VAL A 49 2.51 9.68 8.26
C VAL A 49 3.78 9.17 8.93
N ASN A 50 4.06 9.58 10.17
CA ASN A 50 5.21 9.08 10.93
C ASN A 50 5.10 7.58 11.21
N THR A 51 3.92 7.08 11.59
CA THR A 51 3.68 5.63 11.75
C THR A 51 3.92 4.87 10.44
N LEU A 52 3.48 5.43 9.30
CA LEU A 52 3.75 4.84 7.99
C LEU A 52 5.25 4.79 7.68
N TYR A 53 6.04 5.79 8.06
CA TYR A 53 7.49 5.78 7.87
C TYR A 53 8.18 4.71 8.71
N GLU A 54 7.82 4.56 9.98
CA GLU A 54 8.34 3.49 10.84
C GLU A 54 8.03 2.11 10.26
N PHE A 55 6.80 1.92 9.81
CA PHE A 55 6.39 0.68 9.16
C PHE A 55 7.15 0.43 7.86
N GLY A 56 7.34 1.47 7.05
CA GLY A 56 8.13 1.39 5.82
C GLY A 56 9.58 0.96 6.07
N ASP A 57 10.21 1.47 7.13
CA ASP A 57 11.56 1.08 7.53
C ASP A 57 11.63 -0.39 7.99
N ILE A 58 10.65 -0.85 8.77
CA ILE A 58 10.52 -2.27 9.15
C ILE A 58 10.43 -3.16 7.90
N ILE A 59 9.61 -2.78 6.92
CA ILE A 59 9.48 -3.56 5.68
C ILE A 59 10.79 -3.57 4.90
N GLY A 60 11.41 -2.41 4.68
CA GLY A 60 12.67 -2.32 3.93
C GLY A 60 13.83 -3.10 4.58
N ARG A 61 13.81 -3.25 5.91
CA ARG A 61 14.79 -4.06 6.64
C ARG A 61 14.54 -5.56 6.49
N ASN A 62 13.28 -5.99 6.63
CA ASN A 62 12.91 -7.40 6.76
C ASN A 62 12.56 -8.09 5.44
N TYR A 63 12.13 -7.35 4.42
CA TYR A 63 11.67 -7.90 3.14
C TYR A 63 12.50 -7.33 1.98
N LYS A 64 13.58 -8.04 1.64
CA LYS A 64 14.59 -7.59 0.66
C LYS A 64 14.08 -7.58 -0.79
N ASP A 65 13.01 -8.32 -1.06
CA ASP A 65 12.29 -8.36 -2.33
C ASP A 65 11.35 -7.16 -2.51
N CYS A 66 11.08 -6.40 -1.45
CA CYS A 66 10.30 -5.17 -1.50
C CYS A 66 11.22 -3.94 -1.56
N LYS A 67 10.91 -3.01 -2.47
CA LYS A 67 11.49 -1.67 -2.48
C LYS A 67 10.52 -0.71 -1.79
N VAL A 68 10.95 -0.11 -0.69
CA VAL A 68 10.12 0.86 0.05
C VAL A 68 10.68 2.26 -0.15
N LYS A 69 9.80 3.23 -0.37
CA LYS A 69 10.14 4.64 -0.54
C LYS A 69 9.20 5.51 0.30
N ALA A 70 9.78 6.42 1.09
CA ALA A 70 9.03 7.48 1.74
C ALA A 70 8.56 8.53 0.71
N THR A 71 7.32 8.97 0.86
CA THR A 71 6.69 10.05 0.10
C THR A 71 6.29 11.18 1.05
N ARG A 72 5.82 12.31 0.54
CA ARG A 72 5.39 13.43 1.39
C ARG A 72 4.22 13.08 2.33
N THR A 73 3.41 12.10 1.97
CA THR A 73 2.15 11.79 2.66
C THR A 73 2.12 10.36 3.22
N GLY A 74 3.24 9.63 3.22
CA GLY A 74 3.29 8.23 3.66
C GLY A 74 4.32 7.41 2.88
N ILE A 75 4.02 6.16 2.56
CA ILE A 75 4.98 5.23 1.95
C ILE A 75 4.48 4.63 0.64
N GLU A 76 5.43 4.28 -0.22
CA GLU A 76 5.23 3.50 -1.42
C GLU A 76 6.02 2.19 -1.29
N ILE A 77 5.35 1.06 -1.47
CA ILE A 77 5.95 -0.27 -1.48
C ILE A 77 5.84 -0.83 -2.89
N LYS A 78 6.98 -1.24 -3.44
CA LYS A 78 7.05 -1.88 -4.75
C LYS A 78 7.55 -3.30 -4.62
N LYS A 79 6.89 -4.24 -5.28
CA LYS A 79 7.34 -5.63 -5.38
C LYS A 79 7.40 -6.07 -6.85
N PRO A 80 8.59 -6.42 -7.37
CA PRO A 80 8.72 -7.00 -8.70
C PRO A 80 8.26 -8.46 -8.68
N PHE A 81 7.50 -8.83 -9.70
CA PHE A 81 7.09 -10.20 -9.97
C PHE A 81 7.53 -10.58 -11.38
N PRO A 82 8.15 -11.76 -11.56
CA PRO A 82 8.67 -12.18 -12.85
C PRO A 82 7.59 -12.46 -13.90
N ARG A 83 6.33 -12.59 -13.47
CA ARG A 83 5.17 -12.84 -14.34
C ARG A 83 3.94 -12.11 -13.81
N ASN A 84 3.10 -11.61 -14.72
CA ASN A 84 1.80 -11.08 -14.39
C ASN A 84 0.79 -12.23 -14.21
N ASP A 85 0.66 -12.71 -12.98
CA ASP A 85 -0.32 -13.71 -12.59
C ASP A 85 -1.43 -13.03 -11.77
N VAL A 86 -2.68 -13.20 -12.20
CA VAL A 86 -3.86 -12.63 -11.53
C VAL A 86 -3.97 -13.11 -10.08
N SER A 87 -3.53 -14.34 -9.79
CA SER A 87 -3.48 -14.86 -8.41
C SER A 87 -2.51 -14.06 -7.55
N LEU A 88 -1.32 -13.75 -8.06
CA LEU A 88 -0.31 -12.94 -7.36
C LEU A 88 -0.78 -11.51 -7.13
N VAL A 89 -1.51 -10.93 -8.10
CA VAL A 89 -2.12 -9.60 -7.93
C VAL A 89 -3.13 -9.63 -6.78
N ASN A 90 -4.03 -10.62 -6.76
CA ASN A 90 -5.04 -10.74 -5.72
C ASN A 90 -4.42 -11.01 -4.33
N GLU A 91 -3.39 -11.86 -4.26
CA GLU A 91 -2.65 -12.11 -3.02
C GLU A 91 -1.97 -10.83 -2.51
N TRP A 92 -1.33 -10.07 -3.40
CA TRP A 92 -0.69 -8.81 -3.06
C TRP A 92 -1.70 -7.77 -2.57
N THR A 93 -2.83 -7.60 -3.27
CA THR A 93 -3.87 -6.66 -2.85
C THR A 93 -4.43 -7.03 -1.48
N GLY A 94 -4.77 -8.30 -1.26
CA GLY A 94 -5.31 -8.77 0.01
C GLY A 94 -4.31 -8.62 1.16
N LEU A 95 -3.03 -8.90 0.92
CA LEU A 95 -1.97 -8.68 1.91
C LEU A 95 -1.86 -7.21 2.30
N MET A 96 -1.87 -6.30 1.33
CA MET A 96 -1.71 -4.86 1.56
C MET A 96 -2.93 -4.25 2.26
N GLU A 97 -4.13 -4.74 1.96
CA GLU A 97 -5.35 -4.41 2.69
C GLU A 97 -5.29 -4.88 4.15
N SER A 98 -4.88 -6.13 4.38
CA SER A 98 -4.70 -6.66 5.74
C SER A 98 -3.65 -5.86 6.52
N ILE A 99 -2.55 -5.50 5.88
CA ILE A 99 -1.50 -4.64 6.46
C ILE A 99 -2.06 -3.27 6.83
N ARG A 100 -2.84 -2.62 5.95
CA ARG A 100 -3.51 -1.34 6.27
C ARG A 100 -4.37 -1.49 7.52
N ASP A 101 -5.18 -2.54 7.57
CA ASP A 101 -6.14 -2.76 8.64
C ASP A 101 -5.42 -3.01 9.97
N GLU A 102 -4.32 -3.76 9.97
CA GLU A 102 -3.47 -3.93 11.16
C GLU A 102 -2.81 -2.61 11.57
N MET A 103 -2.18 -1.87 10.65
CA MET A 103 -1.53 -0.58 10.95
C MET A 103 -2.51 0.39 11.61
N THR A 104 -3.76 0.41 11.15
CA THR A 104 -4.77 1.32 11.68
C THR A 104 -5.12 1.04 13.16
N LYS A 105 -4.94 -0.20 13.64
CA LYS A 105 -5.16 -0.54 15.06
C LYS A 105 -4.08 0.02 15.98
N PHE A 106 -2.90 0.33 15.46
CA PHE A 106 -1.78 0.86 16.23
C PHE A 106 -1.74 2.39 16.27
N ILE A 107 -2.66 3.06 15.58
CA ILE A 107 -2.80 4.52 15.63
C ILE A 107 -3.64 4.87 16.88
N PRO A 108 -3.04 5.50 17.91
CA PRO A 108 -3.80 5.98 19.05
C PRO A 108 -4.78 7.04 18.53
N ASP A 109 -6.05 6.94 18.91
CA ASP A 109 -7.19 7.80 18.51
C ASP A 109 -8.05 7.31 17.33
N ALA A 110 -7.78 6.14 16.72
CA ALA A 110 -8.70 5.54 15.73
C ALA A 110 -10.14 5.28 16.28
N PHE A 111 -10.29 5.36 17.60
CA PHE A 111 -11.55 5.17 18.34
C PHE A 111 -12.02 6.39 19.16
N GLU A 112 -11.29 7.51 19.20
CA GLU A 112 -11.65 8.66 20.05
C GLU A 112 -12.60 9.68 19.38
N ALA A 113 -13.26 9.31 18.28
CA ALA A 113 -14.32 10.13 17.66
C ALA A 113 -15.75 9.68 18.02
N ARG A 114 -15.97 9.19 19.25
CA ARG A 114 -17.32 9.26 19.86
C ARG A 114 -17.28 9.73 21.31
N PRO A 115 -17.24 11.06 21.54
CA PRO A 115 -17.95 11.65 22.65
C PRO A 115 -19.32 12.17 22.15
N GLY A 116 -20.40 11.52 22.60
CA GLY A 116 -21.72 12.13 22.74
C GLY A 116 -22.65 12.12 21.52
N ARG A 117 -23.62 11.21 21.56
CA ARG A 117 -25.05 11.57 21.59
C ARG A 117 -25.86 10.42 22.18
#